data_AF-A0A1Q9PBP8-F1
#
_entry.id   AF-A0A1Q9PBP8-F1
#
_cell.length_a   1.000
_cell.length_b   1.000
_cell.length_c   1.000
_cell.angle_alpha   90.00
_cell.angle_beta   90.00
_cell.angle_gamma   90.00
#
_symmetry.space_group_name_H-M   'P 1'
#
loop_
_entity.id
_entity.type
_entity.pdbx_description
1 polymer ?
#
loop_
_entity_poly.entity_id
_entity_poly.type
_entity_poly.pdbx_seq_one_letter_code
_entity_poly.pdbx_strand_id
1 'polypeptide(L)'
;MVDENSRDRLFKAVRERIKESDEQDRVLLITNAIGERRYRDLVDIVANIESEDGWSTTLELLMKAQNQKYTSPIIVGQDKTNLEELKYREMIFELLSCNGLEPVTADTIKLLKELDSESSLVDASRVLVSRLEELAINQIQAAGDTLFFDLSENVSVSQETTNLLEHLRSENIRSLSLERNKNQINIEPLWYCEYGRLALSALGVKGNIVDSDIFDSVLSVIQVPLANKTKIVDVQSFSDTGEDTQSHPSNSVYRKLHTHLIHHEVNELSLLASRHAVPLLNTLLDEASSAYEDVSSTTGYKEILDYINAHISVRDVESILALEKSSQMKNTRIATTAILAIGNFYHESSAATLVKLFCTRKNDEIVKVVAKAIENVYKKCPEADRVIIDSLDTECRNHGKLKKLYRRLIKEKPLYYQ
;
A
#
# COMPACT_ATOMS: atom_id res chain seq x y z
N MET A 1 -27.09 17.45 -52.93
CA MET A 1 -26.49 16.11 -52.76
C MET A 1 -25.34 16.27 -51.79
N VAL A 2 -25.44 15.69 -50.60
CA VAL A 2 -24.31 15.61 -49.66
C VAL A 2 -23.43 14.48 -50.18
N ASP A 3 -22.18 14.82 -50.49
CA ASP A 3 -21.20 13.92 -51.10
C ASP A 3 -21.07 12.64 -50.25
N GLU A 4 -21.28 11.45 -50.80
CA GLU A 4 -21.20 10.17 -50.05
C GLU A 4 -19.85 10.02 -49.32
N ASN A 5 -18.78 10.58 -49.90
CA ASN A 5 -17.45 10.69 -49.30
C ASN A 5 -17.40 11.50 -48.00
N SER A 6 -18.26 12.49 -47.82
CA SER A 6 -18.31 13.30 -46.59
C SER A 6 -19.01 12.57 -45.45
N ARG A 7 -19.98 11.70 -45.78
CA ARG A 7 -20.74 10.90 -44.83
C ARG A 7 -19.91 9.72 -44.31
N ASP A 8 -19.13 9.06 -45.18
CA ASP A 8 -18.22 7.98 -44.77
C ASP A 8 -17.06 8.48 -43.90
N ARG A 9 -16.50 9.66 -44.23
CA ARG A 9 -15.51 10.32 -43.37
C ARG A 9 -16.07 10.67 -42.00
N LEU A 10 -17.30 11.17 -41.93
CA LEU A 10 -17.98 11.47 -40.67
C LEU A 10 -18.19 10.19 -39.84
N PHE A 11 -18.68 9.11 -40.44
CA PHE A 11 -18.89 7.84 -39.74
C PHE A 11 -17.58 7.22 -39.25
N LYS A 12 -16.51 7.31 -40.04
CA LYS A 12 -15.18 6.85 -39.62
C LYS A 12 -14.68 7.65 -38.41
N ALA A 13 -14.76 8.98 -38.46
CA ALA A 13 -14.36 9.85 -37.36
C ALA A 13 -15.20 9.60 -36.09
N VAL A 14 -16.51 9.36 -36.23
CA VAL A 14 -17.37 9.02 -35.08
C VAL A 14 -16.99 7.66 -34.49
N ARG A 15 -16.70 6.64 -35.31
CA ARG A 15 -16.25 5.33 -34.84
C ARG A 15 -14.90 5.40 -34.12
N GLU A 16 -13.95 6.14 -34.67
CA GLU A 16 -12.65 6.36 -34.04
C GLU A 16 -12.81 7.06 -32.68
N ARG A 17 -13.66 8.08 -32.61
CA ARG A 17 -13.94 8.79 -31.35
C ARG A 17 -14.64 7.92 -30.31
N ILE A 18 -15.54 7.03 -30.72
CA ILE A 18 -16.18 6.06 -29.80
C ILE A 18 -15.12 5.12 -29.24
N LYS A 19 -14.25 4.56 -30.11
CA LYS A 19 -13.15 3.68 -29.67
C LYS A 19 -12.20 4.39 -28.70
N GLU A 20 -11.81 5.63 -29.01
CA GLU A 20 -10.96 6.43 -28.11
C GLU A 20 -11.62 6.69 -26.76
N SER A 21 -12.94 6.93 -26.74
CA SER A 21 -13.70 7.10 -25.51
C SER A 21 -13.74 5.80 -24.69
N ASP A 22 -14.04 4.67 -25.34
CA ASP A 22 -14.09 3.36 -24.69
C ASP A 22 -12.72 2.97 -24.12
N GLU A 23 -11.63 3.25 -24.85
CA GLU A 23 -10.26 3.05 -24.41
C GLU A 23 -9.95 3.89 -23.16
N GLN A 24 -10.29 5.19 -23.18
CA GLN A 24 -10.09 6.08 -22.03
C GLN A 24 -10.85 5.61 -20.80
N ASP A 25 -12.08 5.12 -20.98
CA ASP A 25 -12.89 4.58 -19.89
C ASP A 25 -12.25 3.31 -19.30
N ARG A 26 -11.75 2.39 -20.15
CA ARG A 26 -11.03 1.18 -19.70
C ARG A 26 -9.74 1.51 -18.95
N VAL A 27 -8.94 2.44 -19.48
CA VAL A 27 -7.71 2.90 -18.79
C VAL A 27 -8.06 3.51 -17.44
N LEU A 28 -9.13 4.32 -17.36
CA LEU A 28 -9.57 4.93 -16.11
C LEU A 28 -10.06 3.87 -15.10
N LEU A 29 -10.75 2.82 -15.54
CA LEU A 29 -11.17 1.70 -14.68
C LEU A 29 -9.95 1.00 -14.05
N ILE A 30 -8.95 0.65 -14.86
CA ILE A 30 -7.68 0.07 -14.40
C ILE A 30 -6.99 1.02 -13.42
N THR A 31 -6.84 2.30 -13.80
CA THR A 31 -6.16 3.31 -12.97
C THR A 31 -6.84 3.47 -11.61
N ASN A 32 -8.18 3.49 -11.56
CA ASN A 32 -8.91 3.54 -10.30
C ASN A 32 -8.75 2.24 -9.50
N ALA A 33 -8.75 1.06 -10.12
CA ALA A 33 -8.53 -0.19 -9.40
C ALA A 33 -7.13 -0.24 -8.76
N ILE A 34 -6.09 0.20 -9.49
CA ILE A 34 -4.73 0.28 -8.97
C ILE A 34 -4.61 1.35 -7.88
N GLY A 35 -5.06 2.58 -8.15
CA GLY A 35 -4.94 3.70 -7.21
C GLY A 35 -5.68 3.48 -5.90
N GLU A 36 -6.77 2.71 -5.94
CA GLU A 36 -7.58 2.34 -4.79
C GLU A 36 -7.19 0.99 -4.14
N ARG A 37 -6.13 0.32 -4.62
CA ARG A 37 -5.71 -1.05 -4.23
C ARG A 37 -6.85 -2.08 -4.23
N ARG A 38 -7.70 -2.03 -5.26
CA ARG A 38 -8.78 -3.00 -5.48
C ARG A 38 -8.29 -4.16 -6.35
N TYR A 39 -7.44 -5.01 -5.78
CA TYR A 39 -6.79 -6.12 -6.51
C TYR A 39 -7.79 -7.03 -7.23
N ARG A 40 -8.82 -7.49 -6.54
CA ARG A 40 -9.87 -8.34 -7.13
C ARG A 40 -10.53 -7.68 -8.35
N ASP A 41 -10.92 -6.42 -8.23
CA ASP A 41 -11.54 -5.70 -9.34
C ASP A 41 -10.55 -5.50 -10.49
N LEU A 42 -9.26 -5.29 -10.21
CA LEU A 42 -8.23 -5.20 -11.23
C LEU A 42 -8.14 -6.50 -12.03
N VAL A 43 -8.13 -7.67 -11.35
CA VAL A 43 -8.15 -8.99 -11.99
C VAL A 43 -9.38 -9.16 -12.87
N ASP A 44 -10.57 -8.86 -12.34
CA ASP A 44 -11.83 -9.00 -13.09
C ASP A 44 -11.89 -8.06 -14.31
N ILE A 45 -11.43 -6.81 -14.17
CA ILE A 45 -11.34 -5.84 -15.27
C ILE A 45 -10.38 -6.33 -16.35
N VAL A 46 -9.18 -6.78 -15.95
CA VAL A 46 -8.14 -7.27 -16.86
C VAL A 46 -8.62 -8.52 -17.62
N ALA A 47 -9.20 -9.48 -16.91
CA ALA A 47 -9.73 -10.70 -17.51
C ALA A 47 -10.86 -10.40 -18.51
N ASN A 48 -11.74 -9.44 -18.20
CA ASN A 48 -12.81 -9.05 -19.12
C ASN A 48 -12.24 -8.42 -20.41
N ILE A 49 -11.28 -7.49 -20.29
CA ILE A 49 -10.65 -6.86 -21.45
C ILE A 49 -9.89 -7.91 -22.28
N GLU A 50 -9.14 -8.80 -21.65
CA GLU A 50 -8.41 -9.86 -22.34
C GLU A 50 -9.37 -10.77 -23.13
N SER A 51 -10.53 -11.10 -22.56
CA SER A 51 -11.54 -11.92 -23.23
C SER A 51 -12.17 -11.26 -24.46
N GLU A 52 -12.26 -9.92 -24.46
CA GLU A 52 -12.86 -9.13 -25.53
C GLU A 52 -11.86 -8.77 -26.64
N ASP A 53 -10.66 -8.30 -26.25
CA ASP A 53 -9.70 -7.64 -27.13
C ASP A 53 -8.29 -8.29 -27.14
N GLY A 54 -8.08 -9.31 -26.30
CA GLY A 54 -6.81 -10.03 -26.19
C GLY A 54 -5.79 -9.43 -25.22
N TRP A 55 -4.74 -10.20 -24.95
CA TRP A 55 -3.68 -9.85 -24.00
C TRP A 55 -2.88 -8.61 -24.40
N SER A 56 -2.45 -8.47 -25.66
CA SER A 56 -1.69 -7.30 -26.11
C SER A 56 -2.43 -5.99 -25.86
N THR A 57 -3.74 -5.94 -26.13
CA THR A 57 -4.58 -4.77 -25.84
C THR A 57 -4.61 -4.48 -24.33
N THR A 58 -4.80 -5.52 -23.53
CA THR A 58 -4.79 -5.42 -22.05
C THR A 58 -3.48 -4.83 -21.55
N LEU A 59 -2.35 -5.31 -22.06
CA LEU A 59 -1.02 -4.86 -21.71
C LEU A 59 -0.79 -3.38 -22.05
N GLU A 60 -1.25 -2.94 -23.23
CA GLU A 60 -1.22 -1.52 -23.61
C GLU A 60 -1.98 -0.64 -22.62
N LEU A 61 -3.17 -1.08 -22.19
CA LEU A 61 -3.99 -0.32 -21.24
C LEU A 61 -3.37 -0.28 -19.83
N LEU A 62 -2.77 -1.39 -19.38
CA LEU A 62 -2.00 -1.44 -18.13
C LEU A 62 -0.85 -0.43 -18.15
N MET A 63 -0.05 -0.42 -19.23
CA MET A 63 1.04 0.55 -19.40
C MET A 63 0.55 2.00 -19.46
N LYS A 64 -0.60 2.27 -20.10
CA LYS A 64 -1.21 3.60 -20.15
C LYS A 64 -1.68 4.08 -18.77
N ALA A 65 -2.14 3.18 -17.90
CA ALA A 65 -2.66 3.52 -16.57
C ALA A 65 -1.61 4.18 -15.65
N GLN A 66 -0.31 3.87 -15.80
CA GLN A 66 0.76 4.47 -14.99
C GLN A 66 0.74 6.00 -15.01
N ASN A 67 0.40 6.60 -16.14
CA ASN A 67 0.48 8.06 -16.35
C ASN A 67 -0.87 8.77 -16.14
N GLN A 68 -1.85 8.08 -15.56
CA GLN A 68 -3.20 8.58 -15.42
C GLN A 68 -3.50 9.03 -14.00
N LYS A 69 -4.54 9.85 -13.89
CA LYS A 69 -5.05 10.31 -12.60
C LYS A 69 -6.26 9.49 -12.19
N TYR A 70 -6.30 9.07 -10.94
CA TYR A 70 -7.47 8.43 -10.35
C TYR A 70 -8.18 9.37 -9.39
N THR A 71 -9.45 9.07 -9.13
CA THR A 71 -10.25 9.83 -8.17
C THR A 71 -9.82 9.42 -6.77
N SER A 72 -9.14 10.30 -6.05
CA SER A 72 -8.79 10.05 -4.64
C SER A 72 -9.89 10.61 -3.75
N PRO A 73 -10.66 9.77 -3.05
CA PRO A 73 -11.63 10.28 -2.09
C PRO A 73 -10.93 10.98 -0.92
N ILE A 74 -11.12 12.30 -0.88
CA ILE A 74 -10.85 13.19 0.26
C ILE A 74 -9.35 13.28 0.60
N ILE A 75 -8.59 13.91 -0.31
CA ILE A 75 -7.49 14.78 0.11
C ILE A 75 -8.08 16.20 0.10
N VAL A 76 -7.92 16.95 1.17
CA VAL A 76 -8.45 18.32 1.28
C VAL A 76 -7.96 19.15 0.09
N GLY A 77 -8.84 19.44 -0.88
CA GLY A 77 -8.57 20.34 -2.00
C GLY A 77 -8.16 19.70 -3.34
N GLN A 78 -8.10 18.36 -3.47
CA GLN A 78 -7.81 17.71 -4.76
C GLN A 78 -8.77 16.55 -5.06
N ASP A 79 -9.48 16.63 -6.18
CA ASP A 79 -10.43 15.59 -6.63
C ASP A 79 -9.73 14.44 -7.37
N LYS A 80 -8.51 14.65 -7.86
CA LYS A 80 -7.73 13.69 -8.65
C LYS A 80 -6.25 13.76 -8.29
N THR A 81 -5.62 12.59 -8.17
CA THR A 81 -4.17 12.46 -7.94
C THR A 81 -3.54 11.56 -9.00
N ASN A 82 -2.23 11.72 -9.22
CA ASN A 82 -1.47 10.82 -10.09
C ASN A 82 -1.33 9.46 -9.42
N LEU A 83 -1.22 8.41 -10.23
CA LEU A 83 -0.89 7.10 -9.71
C LEU A 83 0.55 7.06 -9.19
N GLU A 84 0.72 6.60 -7.96
CA GLU A 84 2.00 6.58 -7.28
C GLU A 84 2.89 5.43 -7.79
N GLU A 85 4.19 5.68 -7.96
CA GLU A 85 5.10 4.78 -8.67
C GLU A 85 5.23 3.39 -8.02
N LEU A 86 5.43 3.33 -6.70
CA LEU A 86 5.54 2.04 -5.99
C LEU A 86 4.19 1.36 -5.86
N LYS A 87 3.10 2.10 -5.65
CA LYS A 87 1.75 1.52 -5.66
C LYS A 87 1.44 0.87 -7.00
N TYR A 88 1.70 1.55 -8.12
CA TYR A 88 1.52 0.98 -9.45
C TYR A 88 2.32 -0.31 -9.60
N ARG A 89 3.60 -0.27 -9.23
CA ARG A 89 4.47 -1.44 -9.30
C ARG A 89 3.95 -2.61 -8.47
N GLU A 90 3.65 -2.40 -7.20
CA GLU A 90 3.15 -3.43 -6.28
C GLU A 90 1.86 -4.07 -6.81
N MET A 91 0.90 -3.28 -7.30
CA MET A 91 -0.36 -3.80 -7.84
C MET A 91 -0.19 -4.57 -9.16
N ILE A 92 0.74 -4.16 -10.03
CA ILE A 92 1.07 -4.92 -11.25
C ILE A 92 1.75 -6.24 -10.91
N PHE A 93 2.64 -6.23 -9.91
CA PHE A 93 3.30 -7.44 -9.45
C PHE A 93 2.29 -8.38 -8.80
N GLU A 94 1.33 -7.87 -8.03
CA GLU A 94 0.22 -8.65 -7.49
C GLU A 94 -0.63 -9.28 -8.60
N LEU A 95 -1.02 -8.49 -9.61
CA LEU A 95 -1.78 -8.96 -10.79
C LEU A 95 -1.08 -10.13 -11.51
N LEU A 96 0.24 -10.09 -11.57
CA LEU A 96 1.06 -11.09 -12.27
C LEU A 96 1.64 -12.16 -11.32
N SER A 97 1.10 -12.29 -10.10
CA SER A 97 1.54 -13.28 -9.10
C SER A 97 3.03 -13.18 -8.71
N CYS A 98 3.58 -11.97 -8.77
CA CYS A 98 4.99 -11.64 -8.51
C CYS A 98 5.18 -10.90 -7.18
N ASN A 99 4.20 -10.97 -6.26
CA ASN A 99 4.27 -10.37 -4.93
C ASN A 99 5.59 -10.67 -4.22
N GLY A 100 6.21 -9.66 -3.62
CA GLY A 100 7.47 -9.81 -2.91
C GLY A 100 8.74 -9.68 -3.76
N LEU A 101 8.61 -9.69 -5.09
CA LEU A 101 9.72 -9.50 -6.03
C LEU A 101 9.81 -8.05 -6.55
N GLU A 102 8.97 -7.15 -6.05
CA GLU A 102 8.95 -5.75 -6.47
C GLU A 102 10.31 -5.03 -6.34
N PRO A 103 11.18 -5.32 -5.35
CA PRO A 103 12.45 -4.60 -5.22
C PRO A 103 13.50 -4.89 -6.30
N VAL A 104 13.24 -5.79 -7.27
CA VAL A 104 14.19 -5.99 -8.37
C VAL A 104 14.45 -4.70 -9.14
N THR A 105 15.66 -4.54 -9.66
CA THR A 105 16.10 -3.27 -10.30
C THR A 105 15.46 -3.03 -11.68
N ALA A 106 14.73 -4.01 -12.23
CA ALA A 106 14.08 -3.90 -13.53
C ALA A 106 12.88 -2.93 -13.52
N ASP A 107 12.80 -2.09 -14.54
CA ASP A 107 11.71 -1.12 -14.76
C ASP A 107 10.38 -1.82 -15.10
N THR A 108 9.29 -1.40 -14.46
CA THR A 108 7.97 -2.04 -14.60
C THR A 108 7.46 -2.00 -16.04
N ILE A 109 7.65 -0.90 -16.77
CA ILE A 109 7.15 -0.78 -18.15
C ILE A 109 7.97 -1.63 -19.10
N LYS A 110 9.29 -1.75 -18.90
CA LYS A 110 10.12 -2.68 -19.66
C LYS A 110 9.70 -4.12 -19.43
N LEU A 111 9.47 -4.51 -18.18
CA LEU A 111 8.99 -5.86 -17.84
C LEU A 111 7.65 -6.15 -18.53
N LEU A 112 6.69 -5.21 -18.50
CA LEU A 112 5.42 -5.38 -19.19
C LEU A 112 5.61 -5.57 -20.70
N LYS A 113 6.46 -4.78 -21.35
CA LYS A 113 6.73 -4.91 -22.80
C LYS A 113 7.31 -6.27 -23.20
N GLU A 114 8.08 -6.91 -22.32
CA GLU A 114 8.61 -8.25 -22.57
C GLU A 114 7.52 -9.32 -22.65
N LEU A 115 6.31 -9.04 -22.13
CA LEU A 115 5.17 -9.95 -22.10
C LEU A 115 4.24 -9.82 -23.30
N ASP A 116 4.52 -8.93 -24.26
CA ASP A 116 3.65 -8.68 -25.43
C ASP A 116 3.52 -9.91 -26.34
N SER A 117 4.54 -10.79 -26.33
CA SER A 117 4.52 -12.05 -27.10
C SER A 117 3.69 -13.16 -26.47
N GLU A 118 3.23 -12.99 -25.23
CA GLU A 118 2.51 -14.03 -24.50
C GLU A 118 1.04 -14.11 -24.94
N SER A 119 0.45 -15.30 -24.81
CA SER A 119 -0.93 -15.53 -25.27
C SER A 119 -2.01 -15.06 -24.30
N SER A 120 -1.68 -14.93 -23.01
CA SER A 120 -2.65 -14.67 -21.95
C SER A 120 -2.01 -14.08 -20.70
N LEU A 121 -2.84 -13.53 -19.79
CA LEU A 121 -2.40 -13.13 -18.45
C LEU A 121 -1.71 -14.28 -17.68
N VAL A 122 -2.22 -15.50 -17.83
CA VAL A 122 -1.69 -16.70 -17.14
C VAL A 122 -0.31 -17.07 -17.66
N ASP A 123 -0.12 -17.09 -18.98
CA ASP A 123 1.19 -17.37 -19.58
C ASP A 123 2.20 -16.27 -19.23
N ALA A 124 1.76 -15.01 -19.32
CA ALA A 124 2.56 -13.84 -18.94
C ALA A 124 2.99 -13.88 -17.47
N SER A 125 2.10 -14.25 -16.56
CA SER A 125 2.42 -14.39 -15.13
C SER A 125 3.47 -15.46 -14.90
N ARG A 126 3.34 -16.64 -15.53
CA ARG A 126 4.33 -17.72 -15.41
C ARG A 126 5.70 -17.30 -15.92
N VAL A 127 5.77 -16.66 -17.09
CA VAL A 127 7.02 -16.19 -17.69
C VAL A 127 7.65 -15.11 -16.82
N LEU A 128 6.86 -14.14 -16.36
CA LEU A 128 7.36 -13.05 -15.54
C LEU A 128 7.88 -13.53 -14.18
N VAL A 129 7.17 -14.43 -13.50
CA VAL A 129 7.62 -15.01 -12.21
C VAL A 129 9.01 -15.63 -12.37
N SER A 130 9.20 -16.51 -13.37
CA SER A 130 10.50 -17.15 -13.60
C SER A 130 11.60 -16.13 -13.89
N ARG A 131 11.29 -15.09 -14.68
CA ARG A 131 12.25 -14.03 -15.00
C ARG A 131 12.62 -13.18 -13.79
N LEU A 132 11.63 -12.78 -13.00
CA LEU A 132 11.84 -11.95 -11.81
C LEU A 132 12.55 -12.73 -10.71
N GLU A 133 12.26 -14.02 -10.55
CA GLU A 133 12.98 -14.89 -9.63
C GLU A 133 14.47 -14.98 -10.01
N GLU A 134 14.79 -15.19 -11.29
CA GLU A 134 16.18 -15.18 -11.77
C GLU A 134 16.87 -13.84 -11.47
N LEU A 135 16.19 -12.72 -11.74
CA LEU A 135 16.72 -11.38 -11.46
C LEU A 135 16.92 -11.15 -9.95
N ALA A 136 15.98 -11.59 -9.13
CA ALA A 136 16.05 -11.48 -7.68
C ALA A 136 17.21 -12.31 -7.12
N ILE A 137 17.35 -13.58 -7.53
CA ILE A 137 18.48 -14.44 -7.14
C ILE A 137 19.80 -13.74 -7.47
N ASN A 138 19.95 -13.24 -8.71
CA ASN A 138 21.17 -12.54 -9.13
C ASN A 138 21.44 -11.28 -8.30
N GLN A 139 20.41 -10.47 -8.04
CA GLN A 139 20.53 -9.25 -7.22
C GLN A 139 20.90 -9.58 -5.77
N ILE A 140 20.25 -10.58 -5.17
CA ILE A 140 20.49 -11.05 -3.81
C ILE A 140 21.91 -11.62 -3.68
N GLN A 141 22.36 -12.48 -4.59
CA GLN A 141 23.67 -13.13 -4.52
C GLN A 141 24.83 -12.21 -4.87
N ALA A 142 24.70 -11.39 -5.92
CA ALA A 142 25.79 -10.56 -6.40
C ALA A 142 25.94 -9.27 -5.58
N ALA A 143 24.82 -8.67 -5.17
CA ALA A 143 24.81 -7.39 -4.47
C ALA A 143 24.55 -7.55 -2.97
N GLY A 144 24.01 -8.67 -2.47
CA GLY A 144 23.62 -8.80 -1.06
C GLY A 144 22.33 -8.06 -0.72
N ASP A 145 21.56 -7.66 -1.73
CA ASP A 145 20.36 -6.85 -1.57
C ASP A 145 19.19 -7.72 -1.06
N THR A 146 18.80 -7.50 0.19
CA THR A 146 17.74 -8.28 0.86
C THR A 146 16.57 -7.41 1.33
N LEU A 147 16.67 -6.09 1.17
CA LEU A 147 15.69 -5.13 1.66
C LEU A 147 14.41 -5.19 0.83
N PHE A 148 13.26 -5.08 1.51
CA PHE A 148 11.92 -5.05 0.94
C PHE A 148 11.43 -6.31 0.21
N PHE A 149 12.29 -7.29 -0.09
CA PHE A 149 11.83 -8.56 -0.67
C PHE A 149 10.86 -9.24 0.31
N ASP A 150 9.76 -9.82 -0.14
CA ASP A 150 8.86 -10.53 0.78
C ASP A 150 8.20 -11.72 0.12
N LEU A 151 8.89 -12.85 0.16
CA LEU A 151 8.48 -14.09 -0.49
C LEU A 151 7.58 -14.96 0.39
N SER A 152 7.22 -14.48 1.58
CA SER A 152 6.51 -15.30 2.59
C SER A 152 5.14 -15.79 2.14
N GLU A 153 4.44 -14.98 1.35
CA GLU A 153 3.09 -15.28 0.84
C GLU A 153 3.09 -15.69 -0.65
N ASN A 154 4.25 -15.69 -1.33
CA ASN A 154 4.33 -15.99 -2.76
C ASN A 154 4.55 -17.48 -3.03
N VAL A 155 3.47 -18.20 -3.28
CA VAL A 155 3.48 -19.64 -3.61
C VAL A 155 4.06 -19.97 -5.00
N SER A 156 4.27 -18.96 -5.86
CA SER A 156 4.79 -19.15 -7.22
C SER A 156 6.31 -19.12 -7.30
N VAL A 157 6.99 -18.61 -6.26
CA VAL A 157 8.46 -18.56 -6.16
C VAL A 157 8.99 -19.86 -5.57
N SER A 158 10.18 -20.30 -5.99
CA SER A 158 10.75 -21.54 -5.48
C SER A 158 11.11 -21.45 -3.99
N GLN A 159 11.03 -22.59 -3.32
CA GLN A 159 11.43 -22.69 -1.91
C GLN A 159 12.93 -22.44 -1.75
N GLU A 160 13.73 -22.79 -2.76
CA GLU A 160 15.17 -22.53 -2.81
C GLU A 160 15.47 -21.04 -2.74
N THR A 161 14.77 -20.21 -3.52
CA THR A 161 14.93 -18.75 -3.48
C THR A 161 14.50 -18.17 -2.14
N THR A 162 13.39 -18.65 -1.59
CA THR A 162 12.91 -18.24 -0.26
C THR A 162 13.95 -18.57 0.81
N ASN A 163 14.52 -19.77 0.78
CA ASN A 163 15.56 -20.20 1.71
C ASN A 163 16.85 -19.39 1.56
N LEU A 164 17.25 -19.05 0.33
CA LEU A 164 18.41 -18.20 0.04
C LEU A 164 18.25 -16.81 0.67
N LEU A 165 17.09 -16.17 0.46
CA LEU A 165 16.79 -14.85 1.01
C LEU A 165 16.85 -14.86 2.54
N GLU A 166 16.17 -15.80 3.18
CA GLU A 166 16.14 -15.91 4.65
C GLU A 166 17.50 -16.28 5.25
N HIS A 167 18.29 -17.10 4.56
CA HIS A 167 19.66 -17.40 4.94
C HIS A 167 20.52 -16.14 4.96
N LEU A 168 20.52 -15.35 3.88
CA LEU A 168 21.30 -14.12 3.78
C LEU A 168 20.83 -13.05 4.78
N ARG A 169 19.53 -12.91 5.00
CA ARG A 169 18.99 -12.03 6.06
C ARG A 169 19.49 -12.43 7.44
N SER A 170 19.45 -13.73 7.73
CA SER A 170 19.97 -14.29 8.98
C SER A 170 21.48 -14.07 9.14
N GLU A 171 22.25 -14.10 8.06
CA GLU A 171 23.68 -13.81 8.08
C GLU A 171 23.97 -12.32 8.26
N ASN A 172 23.26 -11.45 7.55
CA ASN A 172 23.37 -9.99 7.64
C ASN A 172 23.12 -9.51 9.07
N ILE A 173 22.04 -9.99 9.71
CA ILE A 173 21.72 -9.59 11.09
C ILE A 173 22.72 -10.16 12.12
N ARG A 174 23.31 -11.34 11.86
CA ARG A 174 24.27 -11.99 12.78
C ARG A 174 25.69 -11.44 12.67
N SER A 175 26.07 -10.92 11.50
CA SER A 175 27.38 -10.33 11.25
C SER A 175 27.44 -8.83 11.55
N LEU A 176 26.30 -8.25 11.93
CA LEU A 176 26.13 -6.83 12.23
C LEU A 176 27.08 -6.37 13.36
N SER A 177 27.81 -5.29 13.09
CA SER A 177 28.64 -4.58 14.06
C SER A 177 28.09 -3.17 14.23
N LEU A 178 27.83 -2.76 15.46
CA LEU A 178 27.28 -1.44 15.79
C LEU A 178 28.32 -0.64 16.57
N GLU A 179 28.45 0.63 16.22
CA GLU A 179 29.34 1.54 16.91
C GLU A 179 28.61 2.17 18.11
N ARG A 180 29.30 2.23 19.24
CA ARG A 180 28.81 2.90 20.45
C ARG A 180 29.73 4.05 20.83
N ASN A 181 29.16 5.23 21.05
CA ASN A 181 29.84 6.38 21.62
C ASN A 181 29.07 6.84 22.87
N LYS A 182 29.65 6.60 24.06
CA LYS A 182 29.00 6.88 25.36
C LYS A 182 27.65 6.14 25.48
N ASN A 183 26.55 6.89 25.55
CA ASN A 183 25.19 6.36 25.67
C ASN A 183 24.47 6.31 24.31
N GLN A 184 25.15 6.65 23.22
CA GLN A 184 24.58 6.65 21.88
C GLN A 184 25.12 5.49 21.06
N ILE A 185 24.27 4.93 20.21
CA ILE A 185 24.56 3.79 19.34
C ILE A 185 24.20 4.21 17.92
N ASN A 186 25.14 4.01 16.98
CA ASN A 186 24.87 4.15 15.56
C ASN A 186 24.11 2.91 15.08
N ILE A 187 22.84 3.09 14.75
CA ILE A 187 21.92 2.07 14.25
C ILE A 187 21.77 2.10 12.73
N GLU A 188 22.53 2.91 12.00
CA GLU A 188 22.53 2.92 10.53
C GLU A 188 22.61 1.49 9.95
N PRO A 189 23.50 0.59 10.41
CA PRO A 189 23.56 -0.77 9.86
C PRO A 189 22.26 -1.57 10.02
N LEU A 190 21.43 -1.26 11.02
CA LEU A 190 20.13 -1.92 11.21
C LEU A 190 19.11 -1.49 10.16
N TRP A 191 19.16 -0.24 9.68
CA TRP A 191 18.31 0.21 8.58
C TRP A 191 18.59 -0.59 7.30
N TYR A 192 19.86 -0.92 7.03
CA TYR A 192 20.27 -1.66 5.84
C TYR A 192 20.19 -3.20 6.01
N CYS A 193 19.48 -3.68 7.02
CA CYS A 193 19.10 -5.09 7.19
C CYS A 193 17.58 -5.20 7.31
N GLU A 194 16.95 -6.15 6.62
CA GLU A 194 15.48 -6.20 6.57
C GLU A 194 14.81 -6.35 7.94
N TYR A 195 15.31 -7.25 8.80
CA TYR A 195 14.74 -7.40 10.15
C TYR A 195 14.93 -6.14 11.01
N GLY A 196 16.07 -5.45 10.85
CA GLY A 196 16.34 -4.18 11.52
C GLY A 196 15.41 -3.08 11.01
N ARG A 197 15.30 -2.90 9.68
CA ARG A 197 14.38 -1.95 9.03
C ARG A 197 12.94 -2.12 9.50
N LEU A 198 12.45 -3.36 9.53
CA LEU A 198 11.09 -3.67 9.99
C LEU A 198 10.89 -3.29 11.46
N ALA A 199 11.83 -3.67 12.33
CA ALA A 199 11.76 -3.35 13.76
C ALA A 199 11.83 -1.84 14.02
N LEU A 200 12.76 -1.14 13.37
CA LEU A 200 12.93 0.31 13.49
C LEU A 200 11.69 1.07 12.98
N SER A 201 11.12 0.62 11.86
CA SER A 201 9.88 1.21 11.33
C SER A 201 8.71 0.98 12.28
N ALA A 202 8.52 -0.25 12.77
CA ALA A 202 7.44 -0.59 13.69
C ALA A 202 7.56 0.12 15.05
N LEU A 203 8.78 0.44 15.49
CA LEU A 203 9.05 1.17 16.72
C LEU A 203 9.09 2.70 16.53
N GLY A 204 8.91 3.21 15.30
CA GLY A 204 8.94 4.65 15.06
C GLY A 204 10.32 5.28 15.33
N VAL A 205 11.41 4.52 15.19
CA VAL A 205 12.76 5.07 15.42
C VAL A 205 13.15 5.96 14.25
N LYS A 206 13.68 7.16 14.54
CA LYS A 206 14.10 8.15 13.53
C LYS A 206 15.61 8.28 13.45
N GLY A 207 16.14 8.34 12.23
CA GLY A 207 17.54 8.61 11.96
C GLY A 207 18.47 7.45 12.32
N ASN A 208 19.77 7.77 12.42
CA ASN A 208 20.83 6.77 12.50
C ASN A 208 21.45 6.61 13.89
N ILE A 209 21.10 7.46 14.87
CA ILE A 209 21.72 7.45 16.18
C ILE A 209 20.62 7.47 17.24
N VAL A 210 20.67 6.52 18.17
CA VAL A 210 19.73 6.39 19.28
C VAL A 210 20.45 6.26 20.60
N ASP A 211 19.75 6.49 21.71
CA ASP A 211 20.24 6.15 23.03
C ASP A 211 20.12 4.65 23.33
N SER A 212 20.70 4.22 24.47
CA SER A 212 20.70 2.82 24.88
C SER A 212 19.30 2.28 25.20
N ASP A 213 18.37 3.13 25.69
CA ASP A 213 17.02 2.69 26.09
C ASP A 213 16.16 2.37 24.85
N ILE A 214 16.24 3.22 23.83
CA ILE A 214 15.61 2.97 22.53
C ILE A 214 16.25 1.73 21.88
N PHE A 215 17.57 1.60 21.94
CA PHE A 215 18.26 0.45 21.37
C PHE A 215 17.83 -0.88 22.01
N ASP A 216 17.70 -0.94 23.34
CA ASP A 216 17.22 -2.14 24.03
C ASP A 216 15.79 -2.50 23.60
N SER A 217 14.95 -1.49 23.34
CA SER A 217 13.60 -1.69 22.79
C SER A 217 13.65 -2.29 21.39
N VAL A 218 14.55 -1.80 20.52
CA VAL A 218 14.78 -2.35 19.17
C VAL A 218 15.20 -3.82 19.23
N LEU A 219 16.16 -4.15 20.11
CA LEU A 219 16.63 -5.53 20.27
C LEU A 219 15.53 -6.48 20.75
N SER A 220 14.56 -5.99 21.53
CA SER A 220 13.46 -6.81 22.05
C SER A 220 12.45 -7.26 20.99
N VAL A 221 12.36 -6.54 19.87
CA VAL A 221 11.38 -6.79 18.79
C VAL A 221 11.96 -7.67 17.69
N ILE A 222 13.28 -7.64 17.49
CA ILE A 222 13.90 -8.41 16.41
C ILE A 222 13.89 -9.90 16.79
N GLN A 223 13.09 -10.67 16.06
CA GLN A 223 12.77 -12.07 16.36
C GLN A 223 13.95 -13.03 16.19
N VAL A 224 14.98 -12.64 15.44
CA VAL A 224 16.23 -13.40 15.34
C VAL A 224 17.12 -13.00 16.52
N PRO A 225 17.67 -13.96 17.31
CA PRO A 225 18.49 -13.62 18.46
C PRO A 225 19.74 -12.80 18.06
N LEU A 226 19.65 -11.48 18.15
CA LEU A 226 20.79 -10.56 18.10
C LEU A 226 21.66 -10.72 19.35
N ALA A 227 21.02 -11.03 20.47
CA ALA A 227 21.53 -10.92 21.84
C ALA A 227 22.85 -11.65 22.13
N ASN A 228 23.27 -12.60 21.29
CA ASN A 228 24.52 -13.34 21.50
C ASN A 228 25.61 -13.09 20.44
N LYS A 229 25.35 -12.29 19.40
CA LYS A 229 26.27 -12.20 18.24
C LYS A 229 26.48 -10.80 17.65
N THR A 230 25.63 -9.82 17.94
CA THR A 230 25.87 -8.43 17.50
C THR A 230 27.08 -7.87 18.23
N LYS A 231 28.09 -7.44 17.46
CA LYS A 231 29.30 -6.86 18.05
C LYS A 231 29.08 -5.37 18.27
N ILE A 232 28.94 -4.96 19.53
CA ILE A 232 28.98 -3.54 19.89
C ILE A 232 30.44 -3.15 20.07
N VAL A 233 30.89 -2.14 19.31
CA VAL A 233 32.26 -1.63 19.33
C VAL A 233 32.26 -0.23 19.88
N ASP A 234 32.93 -0.03 21.01
CA ASP A 234 33.11 1.31 21.57
C ASP A 234 34.08 2.13 20.70
N VAL A 235 33.62 3.30 20.24
CA VAL A 235 34.36 4.23 19.39
C VAL A 235 34.44 5.62 20.03
N GLN A 236 35.50 6.37 19.69
CA GLN A 236 35.67 7.75 20.18
C GLN A 236 34.76 8.75 19.44
N SER A 237 34.50 8.48 18.17
CA SER A 237 33.55 9.18 17.30
C SER A 237 32.94 8.15 16.36
N PHE A 238 31.69 8.36 15.95
CA PHE A 238 31.10 7.53 14.90
C PHE A 238 31.92 7.71 13.62
N SER A 239 32.16 6.61 12.91
CA SER A 239 32.78 6.71 11.60
C SER A 239 31.79 7.39 10.65
N ASP A 240 32.29 8.30 9.80
CA ASP A 240 31.55 8.70 8.61
C ASP A 240 31.60 7.52 7.65
N THR A 241 30.66 6.59 7.81
CA THR A 241 30.25 5.69 6.76
C THR A 241 29.61 6.56 5.68
N GLY A 242 30.43 7.13 4.79
CA GLY A 242 29.90 7.80 3.60
C GLY A 242 28.92 6.87 2.89
N GLU A 243 27.90 7.45 2.23
CA GLU A 243 26.82 6.74 1.52
C GLU A 243 27.29 5.56 0.63
N ASP A 244 28.57 5.54 0.26
CA ASP A 244 29.22 4.56 -0.61
C ASP A 244 29.40 3.14 -0.01
N THR A 245 29.31 2.91 1.31
CA THR A 245 29.54 1.54 1.85
C THR A 245 28.30 0.66 1.95
N GLN A 246 27.09 1.22 1.85
CA GLN A 246 25.82 0.46 1.93
C GLN A 246 24.86 0.87 0.80
N SER A 247 25.21 0.49 -0.44
CA SER A 247 24.49 0.90 -1.67
C SER A 247 23.10 0.27 -1.89
N HIS A 248 22.49 -0.36 -0.87
CA HIS A 248 21.22 -1.06 -0.97
C HIS A 248 20.06 -0.23 -0.40
N PRO A 249 18.84 -0.36 -0.94
CA PRO A 249 18.46 -1.23 -2.06
C PRO A 249 19.00 -0.71 -3.41
N SER A 250 19.20 -1.65 -4.33
CA SER A 250 19.77 -1.40 -5.67
C SER A 250 18.76 -0.73 -6.60
N ASN A 251 17.46 -1.00 -6.40
CA ASN A 251 16.39 -0.28 -7.06
C ASN A 251 16.29 1.15 -6.47
N SER A 252 16.44 2.15 -7.34
CA SER A 252 16.52 3.57 -6.94
C SER A 252 15.24 4.10 -6.29
N VAL A 253 14.07 3.57 -6.65
CA VAL A 253 12.78 4.00 -6.08
C VAL A 253 12.63 3.44 -4.67
N TYR A 254 13.00 2.18 -4.46
CA TYR A 254 13.08 1.60 -3.11
C TYR A 254 14.16 2.25 -2.26
N ARG A 255 15.24 2.76 -2.88
CA ARG A 255 16.27 3.51 -2.14
C ARG A 255 15.71 4.83 -1.61
N LYS A 256 14.96 5.57 -2.44
CA LYS A 256 14.21 6.76 -1.99
C LYS A 256 13.26 6.40 -0.85
N LEU A 257 12.45 5.35 -1.01
CA LEU A 257 11.56 4.87 0.05
C LEU A 257 12.33 4.63 1.35
N HIS A 258 13.47 3.93 1.28
CA HIS A 258 14.31 3.64 2.43
C HIS A 258 14.80 4.92 3.13
N THR A 259 15.32 5.88 2.37
CA THR A 259 15.74 7.19 2.89
C THR A 259 14.58 7.93 3.57
N HIS A 260 13.39 7.94 2.95
CA HIS A 260 12.21 8.60 3.52
C HIS A 260 11.71 7.90 4.80
N LEU A 261 11.87 6.57 4.89
CA LEU A 261 11.59 5.81 6.12
C LEU A 261 12.56 6.18 7.24
N ILE A 262 13.87 6.32 6.96
CA ILE A 262 14.86 6.71 7.98
C ILE A 262 14.56 8.11 8.55
N HIS A 263 14.17 9.04 7.68
CA HIS A 263 13.99 10.46 8.03
C HIS A 263 12.54 10.84 8.42
N HIS A 264 11.61 9.88 8.37
CA HIS A 264 10.18 10.07 8.62
C HIS A 264 9.54 11.14 7.73
N GLU A 265 9.86 11.13 6.44
CA GLU A 265 9.36 12.12 5.48
C GLU A 265 7.98 11.71 4.95
N VAL A 266 6.94 11.90 5.78
CA VAL A 266 5.57 11.41 5.51
C VAL A 266 4.99 11.85 4.17
N ASN A 267 5.25 13.09 3.75
CA ASN A 267 4.78 13.58 2.44
C ASN A 267 5.40 12.77 1.30
N GLU A 268 6.69 12.50 1.36
CA GLU A 268 7.40 11.71 0.35
C GLU A 268 6.97 10.24 0.39
N LEU A 269 6.77 9.67 1.58
CA LEU A 269 6.20 8.33 1.75
C LEU A 269 4.79 8.24 1.12
N SER A 270 3.99 9.28 1.24
CA SER A 270 2.66 9.38 0.65
C SER A 270 2.70 9.46 -0.88
N LEU A 271 3.72 10.12 -1.45
CA LEU A 271 3.93 10.23 -2.90
C LEU A 271 4.39 8.91 -3.54
N LEU A 272 5.08 8.06 -2.77
CA LEU A 272 5.45 6.71 -3.20
C LEU A 272 4.33 5.69 -2.97
N ALA A 273 3.57 5.85 -1.88
CA ALA A 273 2.43 5.03 -1.48
C ALA A 273 2.68 3.52 -1.43
N SER A 274 3.90 3.12 -1.03
CA SER A 274 4.28 1.73 -0.84
C SER A 274 3.69 1.13 0.44
N ARG A 275 3.30 -0.15 0.40
CA ARG A 275 2.85 -0.89 1.58
C ARG A 275 3.93 -0.98 2.68
N HIS A 276 5.21 -0.93 2.30
CA HIS A 276 6.31 -1.02 3.26
C HIS A 276 6.43 0.22 4.18
N ALA A 277 5.68 1.29 3.91
CA ALA A 277 5.59 2.45 4.80
C ALA A 277 4.58 2.28 5.94
N VAL A 278 3.66 1.32 5.82
CA VAL A 278 2.54 1.15 6.78
C VAL A 278 3.00 0.93 8.22
N PRO A 279 4.02 0.11 8.53
CA PRO A 279 4.48 -0.07 9.90
C PRO A 279 4.89 1.25 10.56
N LEU A 280 5.65 2.10 9.85
CA LEU A 280 6.06 3.41 10.34
C LEU A 280 4.85 4.36 10.48
N LEU A 281 4.00 4.44 9.46
CA LEU A 281 2.82 5.32 9.49
C LEU A 281 1.87 4.96 10.64
N ASN A 282 1.68 3.67 10.93
CA ASN A 282 0.88 3.21 12.06
C ASN A 282 1.41 3.75 13.38
N THR A 283 2.74 3.65 13.61
CA THR A 283 3.38 4.13 14.84
C THR A 283 3.33 5.64 14.95
N LEU A 284 3.63 6.37 13.88
CA LEU A 284 3.56 7.84 13.87
C LEU A 284 2.14 8.35 14.15
N LEU A 285 1.12 7.73 13.56
CA LEU A 285 -0.27 8.07 13.85
C LEU A 285 -0.64 7.82 15.31
N ASP A 286 -0.15 6.72 15.88
CA ASP A 286 -0.44 6.38 17.27
C ASP A 286 0.23 7.34 18.27
N GLU A 287 1.50 7.67 18.03
CA GLU A 287 2.27 8.62 18.83
C GLU A 287 1.64 10.02 18.78
N ALA A 288 1.33 10.53 17.59
CA ALA A 288 0.69 11.83 17.45
C ALA A 288 -0.72 11.86 18.06
N SER A 289 -1.48 10.77 17.93
CA SER A 289 -2.80 10.65 18.57
C SER A 289 -2.67 10.70 20.10
N SER A 290 -1.71 9.96 20.67
CA SER A 290 -1.46 9.91 22.11
C SER A 290 -1.00 11.27 22.63
N ALA A 291 -0.03 11.90 21.97
CA ALA A 291 0.46 13.24 22.33
C ALA A 291 -0.64 14.31 22.26
N TYR A 292 -1.55 14.20 21.31
CA TYR A 292 -2.68 15.13 21.16
C TYR A 292 -3.73 15.00 22.27
N GLU A 293 -3.96 13.79 22.79
CA GLU A 293 -4.86 13.57 23.93
C GLU A 293 -4.32 14.23 25.21
N ASP A 294 -3.00 14.25 25.38
CA ASP A 294 -2.34 14.94 26.50
C ASP A 294 -2.31 16.46 26.29
N VAL A 295 -1.95 16.92 25.09
CA VAL A 295 -1.82 18.34 24.75
C VAL A 295 -2.47 18.65 23.40
N SER A 296 -3.76 18.99 23.45
CA SER A 296 -4.51 19.35 22.24
C SER A 296 -4.03 20.67 21.64
N SER A 297 -3.46 20.61 20.44
CA SER A 297 -2.92 21.78 19.72
C SER A 297 -3.32 21.78 18.23
N THR A 298 -3.34 22.94 17.58
CA THR A 298 -3.65 23.00 16.14
C THR A 298 -2.58 22.28 15.31
N THR A 299 -1.31 22.33 15.74
CA THR A 299 -0.20 21.64 15.07
C THR A 299 -0.36 20.13 15.17
N GLY A 300 -0.60 19.59 16.37
CA GLY A 300 -0.80 18.13 16.54
C GLY A 300 -2.04 17.62 15.81
N TYR A 301 -3.11 18.43 15.71
CA TYR A 301 -4.26 18.06 14.88
C TYR A 301 -3.88 17.95 13.39
N LYS A 302 -3.08 18.87 12.86
CA LYS A 302 -2.63 18.82 11.46
C LYS A 302 -1.74 17.61 11.20
N GLU A 303 -0.82 17.32 12.11
CA GLU A 303 0.07 16.16 12.03
C GLU A 303 -0.73 14.84 11.95
N ILE A 304 -1.75 14.67 12.80
CA ILE A 304 -2.66 13.53 12.72
C ILE A 304 -3.37 13.47 11.35
N LEU A 305 -3.83 14.60 10.83
CA LEU A 305 -4.46 14.63 9.50
C LEU A 305 -3.48 14.23 8.39
N ASP A 306 -2.23 14.67 8.46
CA ASP A 306 -1.20 14.34 7.49
C ASP A 306 -0.91 12.83 7.51
N TYR A 307 -0.85 12.21 8.70
CA TYR A 307 -0.70 10.76 8.85
C TYR A 307 -1.93 9.97 8.35
N ILE A 308 -3.15 10.43 8.65
CA ILE A 308 -4.38 9.81 8.10
C ILE A 308 -4.37 9.91 6.56
N ASN A 309 -3.96 11.04 5.99
CA ASN A 309 -3.86 11.20 4.54
C ASN A 309 -2.80 10.27 3.95
N ALA A 310 -1.66 10.07 4.62
CA ALA A 310 -0.64 9.12 4.18
C ALA A 310 -1.19 7.69 4.12
N HIS A 311 -1.99 7.26 5.10
CA HIS A 311 -2.70 5.98 5.05
C HIS A 311 -3.70 5.90 3.89
N ILE A 312 -4.42 7.00 3.59
CA ILE A 312 -5.31 7.07 2.41
C ILE A 312 -4.52 7.04 1.10
N SER A 313 -3.29 7.53 1.07
CA SER A 313 -2.43 7.39 -0.11
C SER A 313 -1.96 5.95 -0.26
N VAL A 314 -1.49 5.29 0.79
CA VAL A 314 -1.00 3.90 0.71
C VAL A 314 -2.14 2.91 0.43
N ARG A 315 -3.25 2.99 1.18
CA ARG A 315 -4.44 2.10 1.14
C ARG A 315 -4.20 0.61 1.34
N ASP A 316 -3.19 0.26 2.11
CA ASP A 316 -2.99 -1.13 2.50
C ASP A 316 -3.95 -1.54 3.62
N VAL A 317 -4.47 -2.77 3.58
CA VAL A 317 -5.47 -3.29 4.54
C VAL A 317 -4.98 -3.18 5.99
N GLU A 318 -3.66 -3.29 6.23
CA GLU A 318 -3.08 -3.15 7.57
C GLU A 318 -3.28 -1.75 8.18
N SER A 319 -3.46 -0.72 7.35
CA SER A 319 -3.74 0.66 7.81
C SER A 319 -5.09 0.80 8.52
N ILE A 320 -6.04 -0.11 8.27
CA ILE A 320 -7.39 -0.04 8.84
C ILE A 320 -7.34 -0.10 10.37
N LEU A 321 -6.41 -0.88 10.95
CA LEU A 321 -6.30 -1.03 12.40
C LEU A 321 -5.88 0.29 13.09
N ALA A 322 -4.89 0.99 12.55
CA ALA A 322 -4.45 2.29 13.09
C ALA A 322 -5.55 3.36 12.94
N LEU A 323 -6.26 3.35 11.81
CA LEU A 323 -7.40 4.23 11.60
C LEU A 323 -8.60 3.87 12.50
N GLU A 324 -8.83 2.58 12.80
CA GLU A 324 -9.85 2.14 13.77
C GLU A 324 -9.54 2.76 15.12
N LYS A 325 -8.30 2.71 15.61
CA LYS A 325 -7.91 3.33 16.89
C LYS A 325 -8.20 4.83 16.89
N SER A 326 -7.81 5.55 15.83
CA SER A 326 -8.05 6.99 15.67
C SER A 326 -9.56 7.33 15.59
N SER A 327 -10.37 6.45 15.01
CA SER A 327 -11.84 6.60 14.95
C SER A 327 -12.50 6.62 16.34
N GLN A 328 -11.78 6.17 17.38
CA GLN A 328 -12.29 6.08 18.74
C GLN A 328 -11.97 7.26 19.63
N MET A 329 -11.11 8.17 19.17
CA MET A 329 -10.70 9.35 19.92
C MET A 329 -11.90 10.21 20.34
N LYS A 330 -11.75 10.89 21.48
CA LYS A 330 -12.79 11.80 22.01
C LYS A 330 -13.01 13.01 21.11
N ASN A 331 -11.98 13.46 20.41
CA ASN A 331 -12.09 14.56 19.46
C ASN A 331 -12.88 14.09 18.23
N THR A 332 -14.11 14.59 18.10
CA THR A 332 -15.01 14.20 17.01
C THR A 332 -14.47 14.55 15.63
N ARG A 333 -13.64 15.60 15.48
CA ARG A 333 -13.05 15.95 14.19
C ARG A 333 -12.05 14.90 13.73
N ILE A 334 -11.18 14.43 14.63
CA ILE A 334 -10.21 13.36 14.32
C ILE A 334 -10.97 12.06 14.06
N ALA A 335 -11.91 11.69 14.94
CA ALA A 335 -12.70 10.48 14.80
C ALA A 335 -13.47 10.46 13.46
N THR A 336 -14.12 11.57 13.09
CA THR A 336 -14.83 11.71 11.81
C THR A 336 -13.89 11.57 10.62
N THR A 337 -12.71 12.21 10.64
CA THR A 337 -11.73 12.05 9.56
C THR A 337 -11.27 10.59 9.43
N ALA A 338 -10.92 9.94 10.54
CA ALA A 338 -10.50 8.54 10.53
C ALA A 338 -11.60 7.60 10.02
N ILE A 339 -12.87 7.82 10.41
CA ILE A 339 -14.01 7.04 9.88
C ILE A 339 -14.16 7.21 8.38
N LEU A 340 -14.04 8.44 7.87
CA LEU A 340 -14.09 8.69 6.43
C LEU A 340 -12.90 8.05 5.72
N ALA A 341 -11.71 8.08 6.32
CA ALA A 341 -10.52 7.41 5.82
C ALA A 341 -10.74 5.90 5.68
N ILE A 342 -11.27 5.21 6.71
CA ILE A 342 -11.62 3.79 6.65
C ILE A 342 -12.62 3.52 5.51
N GLY A 343 -13.55 4.46 5.28
CA GLY A 343 -14.50 4.40 4.16
C GLY A 343 -13.86 4.36 2.76
N ASN A 344 -12.56 4.65 2.63
CA ASN A 344 -11.82 4.63 1.37
C ASN A 344 -11.05 3.33 1.12
N PHE A 345 -11.13 2.37 2.04
CA PHE A 345 -10.57 1.03 1.91
C PHE A 345 -11.70 0.09 1.50
N TYR A 346 -11.68 -0.37 0.25
CA TYR A 346 -12.73 -1.21 -0.32
C TYR A 346 -12.50 -2.69 -0.02
N HIS A 347 -12.46 -3.02 1.28
CA HIS A 347 -12.14 -4.34 1.81
C HIS A 347 -13.14 -4.76 2.89
N GLU A 348 -13.32 -6.08 3.09
CA GLU A 348 -14.21 -6.64 4.09
C GLU A 348 -13.89 -6.13 5.50
N SER A 349 -12.60 -6.04 5.86
CA SER A 349 -12.14 -5.51 7.14
C SER A 349 -12.62 -4.07 7.42
N SER A 350 -12.70 -3.23 6.39
CA SER A 350 -13.21 -1.86 6.51
C SER A 350 -14.70 -1.87 6.78
N ALA A 351 -15.46 -2.70 6.05
CA ALA A 351 -16.88 -2.88 6.27
C ALA A 351 -17.16 -3.36 7.70
N ALA A 352 -16.41 -4.38 8.16
CA ALA A 352 -16.53 -4.94 9.50
C ALA A 352 -16.25 -3.88 10.58
N THR A 353 -15.17 -3.13 10.41
CA THR A 353 -14.79 -2.04 11.33
C THR A 353 -15.86 -0.96 11.40
N LEU A 354 -16.36 -0.51 10.24
CA LEU A 354 -17.38 0.53 10.17
C LEU A 354 -18.72 0.07 10.74
N VAL A 355 -19.15 -1.16 10.44
CA VAL A 355 -20.42 -1.70 10.97
C VAL A 355 -20.33 -1.89 12.49
N LYS A 356 -19.19 -2.37 13.01
CA LYS A 356 -18.93 -2.42 14.46
C LYS A 356 -19.01 -1.04 15.10
N LEU A 357 -18.39 -0.02 14.51
CA LEU A 357 -18.50 1.38 14.98
C LEU A 357 -19.95 1.87 14.92
N PHE A 358 -20.68 1.56 13.85
CA PHE A 358 -22.09 1.92 13.69
C PHE A 358 -22.94 1.33 14.80
N CYS A 359 -22.71 0.07 15.16
CA CYS A 359 -23.49 -0.64 16.17
C CYS A 359 -23.14 -0.29 17.62
N THR A 360 -21.94 0.25 17.88
CA THR A 360 -21.49 0.54 19.25
C THR A 360 -21.63 2.02 19.64
N ARG A 361 -21.49 2.96 18.70
CA ARG A 361 -21.46 4.40 18.98
C ARG A 361 -22.83 4.96 19.39
N LYS A 362 -22.80 5.88 20.36
CA LYS A 362 -23.98 6.66 20.82
C LYS A 362 -24.14 8.00 20.13
N ASN A 363 -23.03 8.59 19.67
CA ASN A 363 -23.04 9.93 19.08
C ASN A 363 -23.68 9.89 17.68
N ASP A 364 -24.82 10.57 17.51
CA ASP A 364 -25.57 10.60 16.25
C ASP A 364 -24.80 11.23 15.08
N GLU A 365 -23.90 12.19 15.33
CA GLU A 365 -23.02 12.77 14.29
C GLU A 365 -22.07 11.69 13.76
N ILE A 366 -21.40 10.99 14.67
CA ILE A 366 -20.50 9.88 14.32
C ILE A 366 -21.27 8.78 13.58
N VAL A 367 -22.45 8.39 14.05
CA VAL A 367 -23.29 7.37 13.39
C VAL A 367 -23.65 7.77 11.96
N LYS A 368 -23.92 9.07 11.70
CA LYS A 368 -24.17 9.56 10.33
C LYS A 368 -22.93 9.50 9.44
N VAL A 369 -21.76 9.85 9.98
CA VAL A 369 -20.49 9.76 9.25
C VAL A 369 -20.17 8.30 8.92
N VAL A 370 -20.34 7.40 9.89
CA VAL A 370 -20.14 5.96 9.68
C VAL A 370 -21.09 5.41 8.63
N ALA A 371 -22.37 5.81 8.62
CA ALA A 371 -23.30 5.42 7.55
C ALA A 371 -22.77 5.81 6.16
N LYS A 372 -22.27 7.04 6.02
CA LYS A 372 -21.70 7.52 4.74
C LYS A 372 -20.44 6.74 4.35
N ALA A 373 -19.58 6.39 5.31
CA ALA A 373 -18.40 5.56 5.05
C ALA A 373 -18.81 4.13 4.61
N ILE A 374 -19.82 3.53 5.26
CA ILE A 374 -20.39 2.23 4.86
C ILE A 374 -20.96 2.31 3.44
N GLU A 375 -21.69 3.39 3.11
CA GLU A 375 -22.20 3.61 1.74
C GLU A 375 -21.06 3.66 0.72
N ASN A 376 -19.91 4.24 1.06
CA ASN A 376 -18.78 4.32 0.15
C ASN A 376 -18.13 2.95 -0.08
N VAL A 377 -17.92 2.18 0.99
CA VAL A 377 -17.35 0.82 0.91
C VAL A 377 -18.30 -0.11 0.14
N TYR A 378 -19.59 -0.09 0.46
CA TYR A 378 -20.60 -0.97 -0.17
C TYR A 378 -20.69 -0.82 -1.69
N LYS A 379 -20.37 0.36 -2.24
CA LYS A 379 -20.37 0.60 -3.69
C LYS A 379 -19.29 -0.17 -4.45
N LYS A 380 -18.24 -0.65 -3.77
CA LYS A 380 -17.09 -1.29 -4.41
C LYS A 380 -16.59 -2.56 -3.71
N CYS A 381 -17.24 -2.97 -2.61
CA CYS A 381 -16.89 -4.17 -1.86
C CYS A 381 -18.17 -5.00 -1.64
N PRO A 382 -18.41 -6.02 -2.46
CA PRO A 382 -19.56 -6.91 -2.33
C PRO A 382 -19.66 -7.61 -0.97
N GLU A 383 -18.52 -7.90 -0.34
CA GLU A 383 -18.41 -8.56 0.97
C GLU A 383 -19.06 -7.73 2.08
N ALA A 384 -19.18 -6.40 1.89
CA ALA A 384 -19.88 -5.53 2.82
C ALA A 384 -21.37 -5.94 3.01
N ASP A 385 -21.98 -6.58 2.01
CA ASP A 385 -23.36 -7.09 2.11
C ASP A 385 -23.49 -8.14 3.22
N ARG A 386 -22.60 -9.14 3.20
CA ARG A 386 -22.55 -10.19 4.22
C ARG A 386 -22.29 -9.62 5.60
N VAL A 387 -21.30 -8.74 5.73
CA VAL A 387 -20.96 -8.09 7.01
C VAL A 387 -22.15 -7.33 7.61
N ILE A 388 -22.91 -6.61 6.79
CA ILE A 388 -24.10 -5.87 7.24
C ILE A 388 -25.21 -6.85 7.65
N ILE A 389 -25.47 -7.92 6.88
CA ILE A 389 -26.46 -8.95 7.20
C ILE A 389 -26.12 -9.62 8.55
N ASP A 390 -24.90 -10.11 8.70
CA ASP A 390 -24.44 -10.79 9.92
C ASP A 390 -24.60 -9.86 11.16
N SER A 391 -24.43 -8.55 10.97
CA SER A 391 -24.61 -7.55 12.03
C SER A 391 -26.07 -7.18 12.31
N LEU A 392 -26.99 -7.44 11.39
CA LEU A 392 -28.43 -7.28 11.61
C LEU A 392 -29.02 -8.43 12.44
N ASP A 393 -28.33 -9.57 12.50
CA ASP A 393 -28.71 -10.75 13.26
C ASP A 393 -28.07 -10.79 14.67
N THR A 394 -27.21 -9.82 14.99
CA THR A 394 -26.51 -9.70 16.28
C THR A 394 -26.91 -8.43 17.05
N GLU A 395 -26.35 -8.25 18.26
CA GLU A 395 -26.65 -7.09 19.11
C GLU A 395 -26.08 -5.80 18.50
N CYS A 396 -26.96 -4.95 17.96
CA CYS A 396 -26.61 -3.65 17.38
C CYS A 396 -27.46 -2.54 18.01
N ARG A 397 -26.84 -1.56 18.69
CA ARG A 397 -27.58 -0.44 19.30
C ARG A 397 -28.38 0.34 18.26
N ASN A 398 -27.81 0.54 17.07
CA ASN A 398 -28.41 1.31 15.99
C ASN A 398 -29.14 0.41 14.96
N HIS A 399 -29.62 -0.78 15.37
CA HIS A 399 -30.23 -1.79 14.49
C HIS A 399 -31.25 -1.23 13.49
N GLY A 400 -32.23 -0.45 13.96
CA GLY A 400 -33.25 0.14 13.08
C GLY A 400 -32.68 1.08 12.01
N LYS A 401 -31.61 1.84 12.34
CA LYS A 401 -30.91 2.71 11.39
C LYS A 401 -30.08 1.88 10.41
N LEU A 402 -29.40 0.83 10.87
CA LEU A 402 -28.62 -0.09 10.02
C LEU A 402 -29.54 -0.81 9.02
N LYS A 403 -30.68 -1.32 9.47
CA LYS A 403 -31.69 -1.96 8.60
C LYS A 403 -32.23 -1.00 7.53
N LYS A 404 -32.43 0.26 7.88
CA LYS A 404 -32.86 1.30 6.93
C LYS A 404 -31.77 1.63 5.92
N LEU A 405 -30.51 1.75 6.39
CA LEU A 405 -29.34 1.94 5.53
C LEU A 405 -29.23 0.78 4.52
N TYR A 406 -29.25 -0.46 5.00
CA TYR A 406 -29.13 -1.66 4.17
C TYR A 406 -30.21 -1.74 3.07
N ARG A 407 -31.48 -1.49 3.42
CA ARG A 407 -32.59 -1.45 2.46
C ARG A 407 -32.42 -0.39 1.36
N ARG A 408 -31.73 0.71 1.64
CA ARG A 408 -31.40 1.72 0.62
C ARG A 408 -30.23 1.23 -0.23
N LEU A 409 -29.17 0.71 0.38
CA LEU A 409 -27.98 0.21 -0.32
C LEU A 409 -28.31 -0.86 -1.35
N ILE A 410 -29.16 -1.84 -1.01
CA ILE A 410 -29.58 -2.89 -1.96
C ILE A 410 -30.27 -2.31 -3.20
N LYS A 411 -31.07 -1.24 -3.04
CA LYS A 411 -31.74 -0.59 -4.19
C LYS A 411 -30.78 0.17 -5.09
N GLU A 412 -29.65 0.58 -4.55
CA GLU A 412 -28.60 1.35 -5.22
C GLU A 412 -27.39 0.47 -5.58
N LYS A 413 -27.52 -0.86 -5.49
CA LYS A 413 -26.42 -1.79 -5.73
C LYS A 413 -25.88 -1.62 -7.16
N PRO A 414 -24.57 -1.38 -7.34
CA PRO A 414 -23.98 -1.19 -8.66
C PRO A 414 -24.26 -2.41 -9.56
N LEU A 415 -24.64 -2.16 -10.81
CA LEU A 415 -24.94 -3.20 -11.81
C LEU A 415 -23.80 -4.20 -11.99
N TYR A 416 -22.54 -3.74 -11.83
CA TYR A 416 -21.35 -4.58 -11.94
C TYR A 416 -21.31 -5.72 -10.90
N TYR A 417 -21.94 -5.55 -9.73
CA TYR A 417 -21.95 -6.53 -8.64
C TYR A 417 -23.34 -7.15 -8.40
N GLN A 418 -24.27 -7.04 -9.37
CA GLN A 418 -25.63 -7.58 -9.26
C GLN A 418 -25.70 -9.08 -9.55
#